data_AF-A0A954L8Y7-F1
#
_entry.id   AF-A0A954L8Y7-F1
#
_cell.length_a   1.000
_cell.length_b   1.000
_cell.length_c   1.000
_cell.angle_alpha   90.00
_cell.angle_beta   90.00
_cell.angle_gamma   90.00
#
_symmetry.space_group_name_H-M   'P 1'
#
loop_
_entity.id
_entity.type
_entity.pdbx_description
1 polymer ?
#
loop_
_entity_poly.entity_id
_entity_poly.type
_entity_poly.pdbx_seq_one_letter_code
_entity_poly.pdbx_strand_id
1 'polypeptide(L)'
;MRFKPAVFFQQQTSSGAHPHPFTKRLMHGVLGLAVLAGTGLPNAVMADEAAPTAPVTDATQAAAQLRAEARLAAERGDFAGAAKHLASAARQVRDVDTARRIEQAAADLQAGGGNQFANFGPLMQLIEEQTQPPAIWDDGTGDEGGRMSQFAQGVFVGSPVMAALSALPYSNASIRNAAILANSRNNNTDATVASELRLVSLPRLEQHVAALQAAGKPIPSEVLSLAGITEVRYLFLVPETGDVVIGGPAGAWRQDENRTVNAENGRPTLQLDDLVTLSRAFSDGGPGFFMCSIDPKPEQVQAVKKFVTDNQKQLNASTVRDFTQTLEKTLGLQNVIVNGVPANSRVASVIVDADYRMKEIGIGRRDGAEGMKSYFDLVSRQERRAGASMDALRWWMTVGYETIEQSDDGLTFRLTGRTVKCLSENQMINANGTRQSTGAADTANAKFAELFTQHLPALAQQDVLFADLQNVFDLAAVAALMQTQHAAERTGWTAQTFSRSGDYAPAAVDVPAQLMTAANYRSWRGGDLMIQVAGGVRCDVGAVTRDSSNYSISSDLHEDARDASP
;
A
#
# COMPACT_ATOMS: atom_id res chain seq x y z
N MET A 1 43.52 -40.72 11.25
CA MET A 1 43.91 -41.27 9.94
C MET A 1 43.19 -40.49 8.84
N ARG A 2 43.90 -40.05 7.80
CA ARG A 2 43.32 -39.49 6.56
C ARG A 2 43.03 -40.64 5.59
N PHE A 3 42.02 -40.53 4.72
CA PHE A 3 42.11 -40.98 3.31
C PHE A 3 40.99 -40.41 2.42
N LYS A 4 41.39 -39.59 1.43
CA LYS A 4 40.86 -39.50 0.04
C LYS A 4 41.98 -40.10 -0.84
N PRO A 5 41.71 -40.78 -1.98
CA PRO A 5 41.45 -40.12 -3.28
C PRO A 5 40.39 -40.92 -4.12
N ALA A 6 40.20 -40.82 -5.45
CA ALA A 6 40.90 -40.08 -6.50
C ALA A 6 39.99 -39.55 -7.64
N VAL A 7 40.49 -38.49 -8.26
CA VAL A 7 40.24 -37.98 -9.63
C VAL A 7 40.65 -39.01 -10.69
N PHE A 8 40.01 -38.99 -11.87
CA PHE A 8 40.59 -39.46 -13.13
C PHE A 8 40.25 -38.51 -14.29
N PHE A 9 41.10 -38.49 -15.34
CA PHE A 9 41.17 -37.45 -16.36
C PHE A 9 41.53 -38.08 -17.72
N GLN A 10 40.83 -37.72 -18.81
CA GLN A 10 41.24 -37.87 -20.23
C GLN A 10 40.22 -37.05 -21.07
N GLN A 11 40.57 -36.06 -21.91
CA GLN A 11 41.40 -36.06 -23.14
C GLN A 11 40.92 -37.08 -24.19
N GLN A 12 40.80 -36.80 -25.50
CA GLN A 12 41.15 -35.63 -26.34
C GLN A 12 40.42 -35.77 -27.70
N THR A 13 39.96 -34.71 -28.38
CA THR A 13 40.46 -34.14 -29.67
C THR A 13 39.26 -33.55 -30.45
N SER A 14 39.33 -32.69 -31.49
CA SER A 14 40.24 -31.60 -31.90
C SER A 14 39.62 -30.85 -33.13
N SER A 15 40.18 -29.70 -33.53
CA SER A 15 39.90 -28.94 -34.79
C SER A 15 38.58 -28.13 -34.84
N GLY A 16 38.56 -26.86 -35.30
CA GLY A 16 39.66 -25.98 -35.72
C GLY A 16 39.21 -24.60 -36.29
N ALA A 17 40.19 -23.74 -36.58
CA ALA A 17 40.14 -22.50 -37.40
C ALA A 17 39.44 -21.21 -36.88
N HIS A 18 40.26 -20.27 -36.40
CA HIS A 18 40.14 -18.80 -36.60
C HIS A 18 40.83 -18.40 -37.95
N PRO A 19 40.94 -17.12 -38.42
CA PRO A 19 40.63 -15.82 -37.77
C PRO A 19 40.04 -14.67 -38.67
N HIS A 20 39.82 -13.51 -38.01
CA HIS A 20 40.10 -12.12 -38.47
C HIS A 20 39.08 -11.27 -39.29
N PRO A 21 39.21 -9.90 -39.24
CA PRO A 21 38.07 -8.97 -39.29
C PRO A 21 38.15 -7.97 -40.45
N PHE A 22 37.20 -7.01 -40.52
CA PHE A 22 37.32 -5.84 -41.40
C PHE A 22 36.97 -4.50 -40.70
N THR A 23 37.72 -3.47 -41.10
CA THR A 23 37.61 -2.07 -40.66
C THR A 23 37.35 -1.16 -41.87
N LYS A 24 36.58 -0.07 -41.65
CA LYS A 24 36.55 1.25 -42.35
C LYS A 24 35.26 1.98 -41.87
N ARG A 25 35.20 3.21 -41.34
CA ARG A 25 35.99 4.48 -41.46
C ARG A 25 35.64 5.31 -42.71
N LEU A 26 35.62 6.65 -42.52
CA LEU A 26 35.40 7.78 -43.49
C LEU A 26 33.92 8.17 -43.78
N MET A 27 33.55 9.45 -44.02
CA MET A 27 34.16 10.78 -43.71
C MET A 27 33.22 11.96 -44.15
N HIS A 28 33.65 13.21 -43.88
CA HIS A 28 33.19 14.52 -44.42
C HIS A 28 31.95 15.16 -43.74
N GLY A 29 31.89 16.49 -43.56
CA GLY A 29 32.91 17.55 -43.78
C GLY A 29 32.46 18.91 -43.20
N VAL A 30 33.35 19.72 -42.59
CA VAL A 30 34.24 20.78 -43.17
C VAL A 30 33.66 22.20 -42.92
N LEU A 31 34.56 23.19 -42.77
CA LEU A 31 34.39 24.63 -42.43
C LEU A 31 34.08 24.94 -40.96
N GLY A 32 34.86 25.75 -40.21
CA GLY A 32 36.19 26.30 -40.46
C GLY A 32 36.27 27.83 -40.48
N LEU A 33 36.67 28.43 -39.35
CA LEU A 33 37.36 29.73 -39.32
C LEU A 33 38.21 29.84 -38.03
N ALA A 34 39.42 30.40 -38.14
CA ALA A 34 40.31 30.63 -37.01
C ALA A 34 41.05 31.95 -37.18
N VAL A 35 41.01 32.83 -36.18
CA VAL A 35 41.97 33.95 -36.02
C VAL A 35 42.31 34.17 -34.53
N LEU A 36 43.51 33.69 -34.18
CA LEU A 36 44.50 34.21 -33.23
C LEU A 36 44.13 35.31 -32.20
N ALA A 37 44.19 34.90 -30.92
CA ALA A 37 45.12 35.37 -29.87
C ALA A 37 45.27 36.88 -29.52
N GLY A 38 45.03 37.19 -28.24
CA GLY A 38 45.51 38.41 -27.54
C GLY A 38 45.44 38.22 -26.01
N THR A 39 46.54 38.46 -25.30
CA THR A 39 46.74 38.16 -23.86
C THR A 39 46.50 39.36 -22.93
N GLY A 40 46.04 39.15 -21.69
CA GLY A 40 46.22 40.13 -20.60
C GLY A 40 45.15 40.18 -19.48
N LEU A 41 45.54 39.80 -18.26
CA LEU A 41 44.86 40.02 -16.96
C LEU A 41 45.20 41.43 -16.37
N PRO A 42 44.71 41.89 -15.19
CA PRO A 42 43.47 41.57 -14.42
C PRO A 42 42.73 42.82 -13.82
N ASN A 43 41.63 42.56 -13.08
CA ASN A 43 41.10 43.31 -11.92
C ASN A 43 40.79 44.83 -11.99
N ALA A 44 39.51 45.17 -11.81
CA ALA A 44 39.08 46.30 -10.98
C ALA A 44 37.69 46.04 -10.37
N VAL A 45 37.59 46.13 -9.04
CA VAL A 45 36.30 46.23 -8.33
C VAL A 45 35.91 47.69 -8.29
N MET A 46 34.69 48.03 -8.73
CA MET A 46 34.03 49.29 -8.43
C MET A 46 32.61 48.99 -7.97
N ALA A 47 32.26 49.52 -6.80
CA ALA A 47 30.89 49.52 -6.32
C ALA A 47 30.12 50.65 -6.99
N ASP A 48 28.84 50.44 -7.30
CA ASP A 48 27.92 51.48 -7.73
C ASP A 48 26.56 51.31 -7.05
N GLU A 49 25.75 52.37 -7.05
CA GLU A 49 24.72 52.65 -6.04
C GLU A 49 23.53 51.66 -5.99
N ALA A 50 23.11 51.35 -4.76
CA ALA A 50 21.86 50.64 -4.50
C ALA A 50 20.66 51.62 -4.55
N ALA A 51 19.96 51.66 -5.68
CA ALA A 51 18.63 52.28 -5.79
C ALA A 51 17.53 51.32 -5.28
N PRO A 52 16.41 51.82 -4.71
CA PRO A 52 15.50 51.01 -3.90
C PRO A 52 14.54 50.15 -4.72
N THR A 53 14.49 48.85 -4.42
CA THR A 53 13.59 47.87 -5.07
C THR A 53 12.44 47.43 -4.17
N ALA A 54 11.24 47.95 -4.44
CA ALA A 54 9.94 47.36 -4.06
C ALA A 54 8.82 48.02 -4.87
N PRO A 55 7.66 47.36 -5.17
CA PRO A 55 7.34 45.94 -5.11
C PRO A 55 6.80 45.41 -6.46
N VAL A 56 7.48 44.44 -7.10
CA VAL A 56 7.04 43.88 -8.41
C VAL A 56 6.29 42.53 -8.24
N THR A 57 6.38 41.90 -7.07
CA THR A 57 5.75 40.62 -6.73
C THR A 57 4.23 40.70 -6.61
N ASP A 58 3.72 41.68 -5.86
CA ASP A 58 2.33 41.70 -5.41
C ASP A 58 1.34 41.94 -6.55
N ALA A 59 1.67 42.87 -7.47
CA ALA A 59 0.85 43.14 -8.65
C ALA A 59 0.78 41.94 -9.61
N THR A 60 1.88 41.19 -9.72
CA THR A 60 1.94 39.99 -10.56
C THR A 60 1.13 38.83 -9.96
N GLN A 61 1.18 38.67 -8.63
CA GLN A 61 0.36 37.68 -7.91
C GLN A 61 -1.14 38.03 -7.95
N ALA A 62 -1.50 39.29 -7.73
CA ALA A 62 -2.88 39.77 -7.85
C ALA A 62 -3.45 39.53 -9.27
N ALA A 63 -2.64 39.74 -10.31
CA ALA A 63 -3.02 39.44 -11.68
C ALA A 63 -3.18 37.93 -11.96
N ALA A 64 -2.39 37.07 -11.33
CA ALA A 64 -2.52 35.62 -11.45
C ALA A 64 -3.80 35.10 -10.78
N GLN A 65 -4.12 35.60 -9.57
CA GLN A 65 -5.37 35.25 -8.87
C GLN A 65 -6.60 35.66 -9.70
N LEU A 66 -6.62 36.88 -10.23
CA LEU A 66 -7.71 37.37 -11.07
C LEU A 66 -7.87 36.55 -12.38
N ARG A 67 -6.79 36.02 -12.97
CA ARG A 67 -6.89 35.07 -14.10
C ARG A 67 -7.51 33.73 -13.70
N ALA A 68 -7.20 33.21 -12.50
CA ALA A 68 -7.81 31.98 -12.00
C ALA A 68 -9.31 32.16 -11.68
N GLU A 69 -9.69 33.28 -11.07
CA GLU A 69 -11.10 33.65 -10.84
C GLU A 69 -11.88 33.78 -12.16
N ALA A 70 -11.25 34.38 -13.19
CA ALA A 70 -11.86 34.46 -14.52
C ALA A 70 -12.12 33.09 -15.15
N ARG A 71 -11.16 32.16 -15.04
CA ARG A 71 -11.31 30.80 -15.54
C ARG A 71 -12.47 30.08 -14.84
N LEU A 72 -12.56 30.17 -13.51
CA LEU A 72 -13.65 29.57 -12.73
C LEU A 72 -15.03 30.17 -13.08
N ALA A 73 -15.09 31.46 -13.42
CA ALA A 73 -16.32 32.09 -13.90
C ALA A 73 -16.71 31.57 -15.29
N ALA A 74 -15.74 31.43 -16.21
CA ALA A 74 -15.96 30.90 -17.56
C ALA A 74 -16.40 29.41 -17.54
N GLU A 75 -15.78 28.58 -16.71
CA GLU A 75 -16.17 27.16 -16.52
C GLU A 75 -17.59 26.99 -15.97
N ARG A 76 -18.12 28.01 -15.27
CA ARG A 76 -19.50 28.09 -14.78
C ARG A 76 -20.47 28.77 -15.76
N GLY A 77 -20.00 29.19 -16.93
CA GLY A 77 -20.79 29.90 -17.95
C GLY A 77 -20.99 31.40 -17.70
N ASP A 78 -20.37 31.98 -16.67
CA ASP A 78 -20.40 33.44 -16.42
C ASP A 78 -19.25 34.14 -17.15
N PHE A 79 -19.39 34.25 -18.48
CA PHE A 79 -18.42 34.92 -19.34
C PHE A 79 -18.31 36.43 -19.05
N ALA A 80 -19.38 37.06 -18.54
CA ALA A 80 -19.38 38.48 -18.18
C ALA A 80 -18.64 38.74 -16.86
N GLY A 81 -18.71 37.81 -15.90
CA GLY A 81 -17.82 37.76 -14.74
C GLY A 81 -16.37 37.54 -15.18
N ALA A 82 -16.12 36.50 -15.99
CA ALA A 82 -14.78 36.16 -16.48
C ALA A 82 -14.04 37.35 -17.11
N ALA A 83 -14.70 38.09 -17.99
CA ALA A 83 -14.13 39.28 -18.61
C ALA A 83 -13.73 40.38 -17.61
N LYS A 84 -14.52 40.61 -16.55
CA LYS A 84 -14.21 41.61 -15.51
C LYS A 84 -12.95 41.23 -14.72
N HIS A 85 -12.82 39.95 -14.36
CA HIS A 85 -11.63 39.46 -13.66
C HIS A 85 -10.39 39.55 -14.57
N LEU A 86 -10.46 39.20 -15.86
CA LEU A 86 -9.32 39.35 -16.79
C LEU A 86 -8.92 40.80 -17.07
N ALA A 87 -9.89 41.71 -17.27
CA ALA A 87 -9.58 43.13 -17.47
C ALA A 87 -8.90 43.73 -16.23
N SER A 88 -9.32 43.31 -15.04
CA SER A 88 -8.68 43.66 -13.77
C SER A 88 -7.27 43.07 -13.67
N ALA A 89 -7.06 41.81 -14.08
CA ALA A 89 -5.75 41.17 -14.10
C ALA A 89 -4.75 41.90 -15.01
N ALA A 90 -5.17 42.26 -16.22
CA ALA A 90 -4.34 42.99 -17.17
C ALA A 90 -3.96 44.39 -16.64
N ARG A 91 -4.91 45.09 -15.99
CA ARG A 91 -4.65 46.39 -15.33
C ARG A 91 -3.62 46.28 -14.19
N GLN A 92 -3.61 45.19 -13.41
CA GLN A 92 -2.60 44.98 -12.34
C GLN A 92 -1.17 44.91 -12.88
N VAL A 93 -0.95 44.22 -14.01
CA VAL A 93 0.36 44.19 -14.71
C VAL A 93 0.59 45.38 -15.65
N ARG A 94 -0.28 46.40 -15.62
CA ARG A 94 -0.26 47.60 -16.47
C ARG A 94 -0.39 47.33 -17.98
N ASP A 95 -0.94 46.18 -18.36
CA ASP A 95 -1.30 45.86 -19.75
C ASP A 95 -2.67 46.48 -20.09
N VAL A 96 -2.63 47.77 -20.44
CA VAL A 96 -3.82 48.57 -20.76
C VAL A 96 -4.48 48.14 -22.08
N ASP A 97 -3.71 47.59 -23.02
CA ASP A 97 -4.23 47.22 -24.34
C ASP A 97 -4.94 45.86 -24.33
N THR A 98 -4.48 44.90 -23.52
CA THR A 98 -5.23 43.67 -23.24
C THR A 98 -6.48 43.96 -22.42
N ALA A 99 -6.41 44.82 -21.39
CA ALA A 99 -7.59 45.26 -20.64
C ALA A 99 -8.65 45.88 -21.56
N ARG A 100 -8.25 46.78 -22.47
CA ARG A 100 -9.17 47.43 -23.42
C ARG A 100 -9.82 46.42 -24.38
N ARG A 101 -9.06 45.43 -24.88
CA ARG A 101 -9.59 44.38 -25.77
C ARG A 101 -10.64 43.51 -25.07
N ILE A 102 -10.40 43.12 -23.82
CA ILE A 102 -11.36 42.35 -23.01
C ILE A 102 -12.61 43.18 -22.71
N GLU A 103 -12.46 44.45 -22.35
CA GLU A 103 -13.57 45.36 -22.06
C GLU A 103 -14.45 45.62 -23.30
N GLN A 104 -13.84 45.73 -24.49
CA GLN A 104 -14.56 45.84 -25.77
C GLN A 104 -15.32 44.55 -26.11
N ALA A 105 -14.66 43.38 -26.05
CA ALA A 105 -15.32 42.09 -26.30
C ALA A 105 -16.48 41.81 -25.31
N ALA A 106 -16.38 42.26 -24.07
CA ALA A 106 -17.44 42.17 -23.07
C ALA A 106 -18.61 43.15 -23.34
N ALA A 107 -18.32 44.34 -23.88
CA ALA A 107 -19.34 45.32 -24.25
C ALA A 107 -20.16 44.85 -25.48
N ASP A 108 -19.49 44.26 -26.48
CA ASP A 108 -20.14 43.71 -27.67
C ASP A 108 -21.13 42.58 -27.32
N LEU A 109 -20.83 41.80 -26.27
CA LEU A 109 -21.75 40.79 -25.73
C LEU A 109 -22.99 41.38 -25.03
N GLN A 110 -22.87 42.55 -24.39
CA GLN A 110 -24.01 43.24 -23.76
C GLN A 110 -24.85 44.05 -24.75
N ALA A 111 -24.27 44.47 -25.89
CA ALA A 111 -24.98 45.14 -26.97
C ALA A 111 -25.92 44.21 -27.78
N GLY A 112 -25.76 42.89 -27.64
CA GLY A 112 -26.56 41.83 -28.30
C GLY A 112 -27.99 41.68 -27.79
N GLY A 113 -28.76 42.78 -27.76
CA GLY A 113 -30.15 42.82 -27.30
C GLY A 113 -31.13 42.14 -28.26
N GLY A 114 -31.25 40.82 -28.17
CA GLY A 114 -32.38 40.06 -28.73
C GLY A 114 -32.16 39.46 -30.13
N ASN A 115 -32.25 38.12 -30.18
CA ASN A 115 -32.56 37.32 -31.37
C ASN A 115 -31.54 37.29 -32.52
N GLN A 116 -30.26 37.58 -32.26
CA GLN A 116 -29.14 37.10 -33.08
C GLN A 116 -28.13 36.37 -32.17
N PHE A 117 -27.56 35.26 -32.65
CA PHE A 117 -26.63 34.45 -31.87
C PHE A 117 -25.39 35.27 -31.50
N ALA A 118 -25.19 35.50 -30.20
CA ALA A 118 -24.02 36.22 -29.71
C ALA A 118 -22.73 35.45 -30.05
N ASN A 119 -21.79 36.13 -30.70
CA ASN A 119 -20.52 35.52 -31.10
C ASN A 119 -19.53 35.53 -29.94
N PHE A 120 -19.58 34.50 -29.10
CA PHE A 120 -18.67 34.33 -27.95
C PHE A 120 -17.21 34.05 -28.35
N GLY A 121 -16.93 33.74 -29.62
CA GLY A 121 -15.61 33.30 -30.09
C GLY A 121 -14.43 34.18 -29.66
N PRO A 122 -14.44 35.50 -29.91
CA PRO A 122 -13.34 36.39 -29.52
C PRO A 122 -13.11 36.47 -28.01
N LEU A 123 -14.16 36.40 -27.20
CA LEU A 123 -14.01 36.41 -25.74
C LEU A 123 -13.52 35.05 -25.22
N MET A 124 -14.03 33.93 -25.74
CA MET A 124 -13.54 32.60 -25.36
C MET A 124 -12.06 32.44 -25.72
N GLN A 125 -11.64 32.90 -26.91
CA GLN A 125 -10.23 32.92 -27.29
C GLN A 125 -9.38 33.79 -26.34
N LEU A 126 -9.83 34.99 -25.98
CA LEU A 126 -9.12 35.83 -25.00
C LEU A 126 -9.08 35.22 -23.59
N ILE A 127 -10.11 34.49 -23.18
CA ILE A 127 -10.12 33.73 -21.92
C ILE A 127 -9.10 32.60 -21.99
N GLU A 128 -9.08 31.80 -23.05
CA GLU A 128 -8.12 30.72 -23.25
C GLU A 128 -6.67 31.26 -23.29
N GLU A 129 -6.39 32.28 -24.12
CA GLU A 129 -5.07 32.91 -24.24
C GLU A 129 -4.56 33.54 -22.93
N GLN A 130 -5.46 33.99 -22.03
CA GLN A 130 -5.09 34.61 -20.76
C GLN A 130 -5.19 33.66 -19.54
N THR A 131 -5.68 32.43 -19.72
CA THR A 131 -5.85 31.46 -18.62
C THR A 131 -5.21 30.09 -18.86
N GLN A 132 -4.75 29.80 -20.08
CA GLN A 132 -3.82 28.69 -20.31
C GLN A 132 -2.42 29.01 -19.73
N PRO A 133 -1.68 27.99 -19.24
CA PRO A 133 -0.36 28.20 -18.68
C PRO A 133 0.63 28.70 -19.76
N PRO A 134 1.46 29.72 -19.49
CA PRO A 134 2.36 30.27 -20.49
C PRO A 134 3.48 29.28 -20.83
N ALA A 135 3.75 29.14 -22.14
CA ALA A 135 4.92 28.45 -22.63
C ALA A 135 6.22 29.17 -22.21
N ILE A 136 7.26 28.38 -21.95
CA ILE A 136 8.60 28.82 -21.56
C ILE A 136 9.25 29.62 -22.70
N TRP A 137 9.99 30.67 -22.35
CA TRP A 137 10.98 31.27 -23.24
C TRP A 137 12.38 30.86 -22.79
N ASP A 138 13.09 30.19 -23.70
CA ASP A 138 14.51 29.88 -23.66
C ASP A 138 15.29 31.08 -24.21
N ASP A 139 16.30 31.57 -23.48
CA ASP A 139 17.17 32.68 -23.89
C ASP A 139 18.63 32.26 -24.17
N GLY A 140 18.84 31.00 -24.59
CA GLY A 140 19.83 30.73 -25.64
C GLY A 140 21.30 30.98 -25.29
N THR A 141 21.72 30.70 -24.06
CA THR A 141 23.14 30.52 -23.72
C THR A 141 23.40 29.11 -23.21
N GLY A 142 23.84 28.23 -24.09
CA GLY A 142 24.13 26.83 -23.74
C GLY A 142 25.48 26.67 -23.05
N ASP A 143 25.49 25.91 -21.96
CA ASP A 143 26.67 25.15 -21.51
C ASP A 143 26.19 23.89 -20.73
N GLU A 144 26.48 22.70 -21.27
CA GLU A 144 26.28 21.45 -20.54
C GLU A 144 27.37 21.33 -19.48
N GLY A 145 27.01 21.44 -18.20
CA GLY A 145 27.99 21.46 -17.11
C GLY A 145 27.46 21.01 -15.76
N GLY A 146 27.22 19.71 -15.60
CA GLY A 146 26.86 19.14 -14.30
C GLY A 146 27.94 19.38 -13.24
N ARG A 147 27.56 19.82 -12.03
CA ARG A 147 28.48 19.88 -10.87
C ARG A 147 27.78 19.61 -9.54
N MET A 148 28.34 18.66 -8.79
CA MET A 148 27.89 18.29 -7.44
C MET A 148 28.32 19.32 -6.38
N SER A 149 27.50 19.50 -5.34
CA SER A 149 27.90 19.47 -3.92
C SER A 149 26.63 19.60 -3.03
N GLN A 150 26.55 19.08 -1.80
CA GLN A 150 27.32 18.03 -1.11
C GLN A 150 26.36 17.37 -0.10
N PHE A 151 26.50 16.07 0.15
CA PHE A 151 25.56 15.32 1.01
C PHE A 151 25.70 15.66 2.50
N ALA A 152 24.56 15.78 3.19
CA ALA A 152 24.44 15.62 4.64
C ALA A 152 23.15 14.86 5.00
N GLN A 153 23.35 13.64 5.50
CA GLN A 153 22.46 12.75 6.28
C GLN A 153 20.93 12.71 6.06
N GLY A 154 20.47 11.48 5.81
CA GLY A 154 19.15 10.85 6.00
C GLY A 154 17.94 11.66 6.50
N VAL A 155 16.79 11.39 5.86
CA VAL A 155 15.44 11.90 6.15
C VAL A 155 15.26 13.41 5.92
N PHE A 156 14.88 13.77 4.70
CA PHE A 156 14.45 15.14 4.37
C PHE A 156 12.94 15.34 4.56
N VAL A 157 12.58 16.07 5.61
CA VAL A 157 11.30 16.81 5.66
C VAL A 157 11.45 18.05 4.79
N GLY A 158 10.52 18.27 3.86
CA GLY A 158 10.71 19.20 2.74
C GLY A 158 10.66 20.69 3.09
N SER A 159 11.62 21.46 2.56
CA SER A 159 11.60 22.93 2.48
C SER A 159 12.37 23.34 1.22
N PRO A 160 11.69 23.87 0.18
CA PRO A 160 11.27 25.29 0.21
C PRO A 160 9.78 25.54 -0.05
N VAL A 161 8.98 24.51 -0.40
CA VAL A 161 7.55 24.64 -0.78
C VAL A 161 6.69 25.21 0.38
N MET A 162 7.16 25.06 1.62
CA MET A 162 6.49 25.47 2.85
C MET A 162 6.06 26.95 2.91
N ALA A 163 6.87 27.87 2.37
CA ALA A 163 6.61 29.31 2.52
C ALA A 163 5.40 29.80 1.70
N ALA A 164 5.11 29.14 0.58
CA ALA A 164 3.97 29.48 -0.27
C ALA A 164 2.65 28.90 0.27
N LEU A 165 2.68 27.69 0.84
CA LEU A 165 1.47 27.00 1.32
C LEU A 165 0.88 27.65 2.58
N SER A 166 1.71 28.19 3.48
CA SER A 166 1.25 28.84 4.72
C SER A 166 0.54 30.20 4.52
N ALA A 167 0.45 30.70 3.29
CA ALA A 167 -0.17 31.98 2.96
C ALA A 167 -1.54 31.86 2.25
N LEU A 168 -2.01 30.63 1.97
CA LEU A 168 -3.23 30.40 1.23
C LEU A 168 -4.47 30.35 2.15
N PRO A 169 -5.61 30.96 1.75
CA PRO A 169 -6.86 30.86 2.51
C PRO A 169 -7.39 29.42 2.50
N TYR A 170 -7.71 28.88 3.68
CA TYR A 170 -8.19 27.52 3.89
C TYR A 170 -9.59 27.28 3.29
N SER A 171 -9.68 26.99 1.99
CA SER A 171 -10.95 26.63 1.33
C SER A 171 -10.94 25.35 0.49
N ASN A 172 -9.77 24.80 0.13
CA ASN A 172 -9.67 23.59 -0.68
C ASN A 172 -9.06 22.43 0.15
N ALA A 173 -9.63 21.24 0.04
CA ALA A 173 -9.20 20.07 0.80
C ALA A 173 -7.84 19.48 0.35
N SER A 174 -7.45 19.69 -0.91
CA SER A 174 -6.08 19.42 -1.36
C SER A 174 -5.04 20.36 -0.70
N ILE A 175 -5.41 21.62 -0.44
CA ILE A 175 -4.63 22.54 0.41
C ILE A 175 -4.66 22.08 1.88
N ARG A 176 -5.75 21.44 2.36
CA ARG A 176 -5.75 20.81 3.70
C ARG A 176 -4.80 19.61 3.76
N ASN A 177 -4.71 18.76 2.74
CA ASN A 177 -3.76 17.65 2.69
C ASN A 177 -2.30 18.14 2.55
N ALA A 178 -2.05 19.14 1.70
CA ALA A 178 -0.77 19.85 1.65
C ALA A 178 -0.46 20.55 2.99
N ALA A 179 -1.46 21.05 3.72
CA ALA A 179 -1.31 21.62 5.06
C ALA A 179 -1.12 20.56 6.16
N ILE A 180 -1.65 19.34 6.02
CA ILE A 180 -1.33 18.21 6.90
C ILE A 180 0.14 17.83 6.69
N LEU A 181 0.61 17.73 5.44
CA LEU A 181 2.03 17.52 5.12
C LEU A 181 2.95 18.70 5.50
N ALA A 182 2.43 19.93 5.51
CA ALA A 182 3.18 21.12 5.91
C ALA A 182 3.20 21.34 7.44
N ASN A 183 2.11 20.99 8.13
CA ASN A 183 2.00 21.01 9.60
C ASN A 183 2.65 19.79 10.23
N SER A 184 2.77 18.66 9.51
CA SER A 184 3.70 17.57 9.82
C SER A 184 5.17 17.97 9.56
N ARG A 185 5.52 19.25 9.81
CA ARG A 185 6.83 19.66 10.32
C ARG A 185 7.07 18.98 11.66
N ASN A 186 7.31 17.69 11.59
CA ASN A 186 8.00 17.03 12.67
C ASN A 186 9.45 17.53 12.59
N ASN A 187 9.80 18.45 13.50
CA ASN A 187 11.20 18.76 13.83
C ASN A 187 11.93 17.51 14.37
N ASN A 188 11.17 16.45 14.63
CA ASN A 188 11.59 15.11 14.87
C ASN A 188 12.31 14.49 13.66
N THR A 189 13.63 14.69 13.60
CA THR A 189 14.55 13.93 12.74
C THR A 189 14.77 12.48 13.23
N ASP A 190 14.06 12.04 14.27
CA ASP A 190 14.21 10.75 14.92
C ASP A 190 12.94 9.90 14.75
N ALA A 191 13.01 8.90 13.87
CA ALA A 191 11.91 7.97 13.66
C ALA A 191 11.55 7.14 14.90
N THR A 192 12.35 7.15 15.98
CA THR A 192 12.05 6.41 17.21
C THR A 192 11.11 7.13 18.19
N VAL A 193 10.90 8.44 18.05
CA VAL A 193 9.91 9.17 18.89
C VAL A 193 8.49 8.68 18.56
N ALA A 194 7.61 8.59 19.57
CA ALA A 194 6.22 8.19 19.37
C ALA A 194 5.40 9.26 18.62
N SER A 195 4.38 8.83 17.88
CA SER A 195 3.56 9.68 16.99
C SER A 195 2.20 9.02 16.80
N GLU A 196 1.08 9.74 16.98
CA GLU A 196 -0.26 9.19 16.71
C GLU A 196 -0.60 9.19 15.21
N LEU A 197 0.03 10.07 14.43
CA LEU A 197 -0.06 10.09 12.97
C LEU A 197 1.28 10.37 12.30
N ARG A 198 2.05 9.31 12.05
CA ARG A 198 3.25 9.37 11.21
C ARG A 198 2.88 9.18 9.76
N LEU A 199 3.42 10.05 8.91
CA LEU A 199 3.17 10.07 7.47
C LEU A 199 4.39 9.57 6.69
N VAL A 200 4.18 8.63 5.76
CA VAL A 200 5.21 8.12 4.85
C VAL A 200 4.74 8.27 3.40
N SER A 201 5.43 9.13 2.64
CA SER A 201 5.23 9.26 1.19
C SER A 201 5.87 8.07 0.46
N LEU A 202 5.04 7.31 -0.25
CA LEU A 202 5.47 6.15 -1.04
C LEU A 202 6.37 6.53 -2.23
N PRO A 203 6.11 7.62 -3.00
CA PRO A 203 7.03 8.06 -4.06
C PRO A 203 8.42 8.45 -3.53
N ARG A 204 8.49 9.18 -2.41
CA ARG A 204 9.77 9.62 -1.83
C ARG A 204 10.52 8.45 -1.20
N LEU A 205 9.81 7.52 -0.58
CA LEU A 205 10.33 6.24 -0.08
C LEU A 205 10.94 5.42 -1.24
N GLU A 206 10.24 5.32 -2.37
CA GLU A 206 10.72 4.63 -3.57
C GLU A 206 12.00 5.26 -4.12
N GLN A 207 12.02 6.59 -4.30
CA GLN A 207 13.19 7.33 -4.74
C GLN A 207 14.38 7.15 -3.79
N HIS A 208 14.14 7.14 -2.47
CA HIS A 208 15.20 6.92 -1.49
C HIS A 208 15.77 5.49 -1.54
N VAL A 209 14.90 4.47 -1.65
CA VAL A 209 15.33 3.08 -1.81
C VAL A 209 16.09 2.87 -3.12
N ALA A 210 15.61 3.43 -4.23
CA ALA A 210 16.30 3.39 -5.51
C ALA A 210 17.70 4.02 -5.44
N ALA A 211 17.84 5.17 -4.76
CA ALA A 211 19.13 5.83 -4.56
C ALA A 211 20.09 5.01 -3.68
N LEU A 212 19.58 4.31 -2.65
CA LEU A 212 20.37 3.39 -1.83
C LEU A 212 20.85 2.18 -2.64
N GLN A 213 19.96 1.55 -3.41
CA GLN A 213 20.30 0.42 -4.29
C GLN A 213 21.33 0.81 -5.35
N ALA A 214 21.14 1.95 -6.03
CA ALA A 214 22.09 2.47 -7.02
C ALA A 214 23.47 2.81 -6.42
N ALA A 215 23.50 3.21 -5.14
CA ALA A 215 24.74 3.44 -4.38
C ALA A 215 25.34 2.17 -3.76
N GLY A 216 24.72 0.99 -3.94
CA GLY A 216 25.15 -0.27 -3.33
C GLY A 216 25.08 -0.27 -1.79
N LYS A 217 24.25 0.58 -1.20
CA LYS A 217 24.11 0.74 0.25
C LYS A 217 23.03 -0.18 0.81
N PRO A 218 23.19 -0.75 2.02
CA PRO A 218 22.12 -1.47 2.70
C PRO A 218 20.96 -0.51 3.00
N ILE A 219 19.75 -1.05 2.98
CA ILE A 219 18.53 -0.29 3.32
C ILE A 219 18.44 -0.18 4.85
N PRO A 220 18.35 1.04 5.42
CA PRO A 220 18.25 1.23 6.87
C PRO A 220 17.01 0.57 7.49
N SER A 221 17.09 0.20 8.77
CA SER A 221 15.98 -0.43 9.51
C SER A 221 14.74 0.47 9.62
N GLU A 222 14.92 1.78 9.69
CA GLU A 222 13.83 2.78 9.62
C GLU A 222 13.07 2.73 8.29
N VAL A 223 13.75 2.43 7.18
CA VAL A 223 13.13 2.32 5.85
C VAL A 223 12.42 0.96 5.72
N LEU A 224 13.06 -0.12 6.18
CA LEU A 224 12.47 -1.47 6.20
C LEU A 224 11.21 -1.56 7.07
N SER A 225 11.19 -0.82 8.19
CA SER A 225 10.09 -0.83 9.18
C SER A 225 9.06 0.27 8.93
N LEU A 226 9.07 0.92 7.75
CA LEU A 226 8.20 2.04 7.36
C LEU A 226 8.09 3.12 8.46
N ALA A 227 9.25 3.57 8.93
CA ALA A 227 9.45 4.52 10.02
C ALA A 227 8.70 4.17 11.32
N GLY A 228 8.50 2.87 11.60
CA GLY A 228 7.90 2.40 12.85
C GLY A 228 6.38 2.50 12.92
N ILE A 229 5.69 2.77 11.80
CA ILE A 229 4.22 2.74 11.74
C ILE A 229 3.73 1.34 12.10
N THR A 230 2.72 1.22 12.97
CA THR A 230 2.20 -0.07 13.47
C THR A 230 0.86 -0.49 12.89
N GLU A 231 0.19 0.36 12.11
CA GLU A 231 -1.14 0.18 11.53
C GLU A 231 -1.35 1.25 10.44
N VAL A 232 -2.09 0.98 9.36
CA VAL A 232 -2.49 2.06 8.45
C VAL A 232 -3.88 2.57 8.83
N ARG A 233 -3.96 3.81 9.32
CA ARG A 233 -5.24 4.49 9.59
C ARG A 233 -5.75 5.29 8.38
N TYR A 234 -4.82 5.90 7.63
CA TYR A 234 -5.14 6.84 6.54
C TYR A 234 -4.34 6.57 5.27
N LEU A 235 -4.96 6.86 4.12
CA LEU A 235 -4.32 7.01 2.83
C LEU A 235 -4.65 8.41 2.28
N PHE A 236 -3.62 9.18 1.95
CA PHE A 236 -3.77 10.50 1.32
C PHE A 236 -3.21 10.46 -0.11
N LEU A 237 -3.94 11.05 -1.04
CA LEU A 237 -3.50 11.38 -2.38
C LEU A 237 -3.28 12.90 -2.42
N VAL A 238 -2.10 13.34 -2.85
CA VAL A 238 -1.72 14.77 -2.85
C VAL A 238 -1.20 15.16 -4.23
N PRO A 239 -2.12 15.50 -5.17
CA PRO A 239 -1.77 15.88 -6.55
C PRO A 239 -0.76 17.03 -6.64
N GLU A 240 -0.84 18.01 -5.73
CA GLU A 240 0.00 19.21 -5.70
C GLU A 240 1.49 18.92 -5.57
N THR A 241 1.84 17.84 -4.87
CA THR A 241 3.24 17.41 -4.64
C THR A 241 3.57 16.08 -5.30
N GLY A 242 2.60 15.47 -5.99
CA GLY A 242 2.68 14.13 -6.56
C GLY A 242 2.85 13.01 -5.52
N ASP A 243 2.44 13.25 -4.27
CA ASP A 243 2.61 12.29 -3.18
C ASP A 243 1.41 11.35 -3.02
N VAL A 244 1.70 10.06 -2.79
CA VAL A 244 0.77 9.09 -2.20
C VAL A 244 1.32 8.76 -0.82
N VAL A 245 0.52 8.93 0.23
CA VAL A 245 0.99 8.93 1.62
C VAL A 245 0.17 7.98 2.46
N ILE A 246 0.83 7.05 3.16
CA ILE A 246 0.20 6.26 4.22
C ILE A 246 0.41 6.94 5.58
N GLY A 247 -0.61 6.92 6.43
CA GLY A 247 -0.60 7.53 7.75
C GLY A 247 -1.08 6.59 8.85
N GLY A 248 -0.39 6.56 9.99
CA GLY A 248 -0.83 5.79 11.15
C GLY A 248 0.03 5.98 12.40
N PRO A 249 -0.33 5.34 13.52
CA PRO A 249 0.41 5.43 14.78
C PRO A 249 1.78 4.78 14.62
N ALA A 250 2.80 5.36 15.25
CA ALA A 250 4.19 4.93 15.11
C ALA A 250 5.01 5.23 16.37
N GLY A 251 6.17 4.58 16.49
CA GLY A 251 7.15 4.87 17.53
C GLY A 251 8.41 4.03 17.39
N ALA A 252 9.27 4.06 18.40
CA ALA A 252 10.46 3.23 18.49
C ALA A 252 10.12 1.77 18.24
N TRP A 253 10.99 1.06 17.51
CA TRP A 253 10.85 -0.35 17.25
C TRP A 253 12.06 -1.14 17.71
N ARG A 254 11.83 -2.43 17.96
CA ARG A 254 12.85 -3.42 18.33
C ARG A 254 12.60 -4.70 17.53
N GLN A 255 13.65 -5.52 17.41
CA GLN A 255 13.47 -6.91 16.98
C GLN A 255 12.87 -7.73 18.12
N ASP A 256 11.97 -8.65 17.77
CA ASP A 256 11.31 -9.60 18.65
C ASP A 256 11.16 -10.92 17.89
N GLU A 257 12.05 -11.87 18.19
CA GLU A 257 12.26 -13.09 17.40
C GLU A 257 12.51 -12.78 15.90
N ASN A 258 11.51 -13.03 15.06
CA ASN A 258 11.52 -12.85 13.60
C ASN A 258 10.63 -11.66 13.16
N ARG A 259 10.22 -10.78 14.09
CA ARG A 259 9.34 -9.63 13.82
C ARG A 259 9.97 -8.33 14.30
N THR A 260 9.67 -7.25 13.59
CA THR A 260 9.89 -5.89 14.09
C THR A 260 8.63 -5.43 14.80
N VAL A 261 8.74 -5.05 16.07
CA VAL A 261 7.61 -4.60 16.90
C VAL A 261 7.90 -3.24 17.52
N ASN A 262 6.86 -2.46 17.78
CA ASN A 262 6.93 -1.25 18.57
C ASN A 262 7.43 -1.58 19.99
N ALA A 263 8.38 -0.78 20.48
CA ALA A 263 9.11 -1.03 21.71
C ALA A 263 8.29 -0.79 22.99
N GLU A 264 7.22 0.01 22.91
CA GLU A 264 6.35 0.37 24.03
C GLU A 264 5.15 -0.59 24.14
N ASN A 265 4.44 -0.83 23.04
CA ASN A 265 3.18 -1.59 23.03
C ASN A 265 3.27 -2.99 22.39
N GLY A 266 4.40 -3.37 21.80
CA GLY A 266 4.62 -4.69 21.20
C GLY A 266 3.88 -4.94 19.87
N ARG A 267 3.11 -3.98 19.34
CA ARG A 267 2.42 -4.14 18.05
C ARG A 267 3.44 -4.21 16.91
N PRO A 268 3.32 -5.14 15.94
CA PRO A 268 4.22 -5.22 14.79
C PRO A 268 4.23 -3.93 13.98
N THR A 269 5.40 -3.55 13.47
CA THR A 269 5.49 -2.45 12.50
C THR A 269 5.12 -2.94 11.10
N LEU A 270 4.61 -2.05 10.25
CA LEU A 270 4.51 -2.30 8.81
C LEU A 270 5.91 -2.59 8.25
N GLN A 271 5.99 -3.40 7.19
CA GLN A 271 7.25 -3.76 6.54
C GLN A 271 7.26 -3.33 5.08
N LEU A 272 8.41 -2.82 4.61
CA LEU A 272 8.63 -2.47 3.21
C LEU A 272 8.44 -3.69 2.28
N ASP A 273 8.90 -4.86 2.71
CA ASP A 273 8.77 -6.11 1.95
C ASP A 273 7.30 -6.50 1.72
N ASP A 274 6.44 -6.31 2.72
CA ASP A 274 5.01 -6.58 2.60
C ASP A 274 4.32 -5.51 1.74
N LEU A 275 4.65 -4.22 1.94
CA LEU A 275 4.17 -3.12 1.10
C LEU A 275 4.47 -3.38 -0.38
N VAL A 276 5.70 -3.74 -0.74
CA VAL A 276 6.08 -4.02 -2.13
C VAL A 276 5.44 -5.31 -2.63
N THR A 277 5.41 -6.37 -1.82
CA THR A 277 4.77 -7.64 -2.20
C THR A 277 3.28 -7.46 -2.49
N LEU A 278 2.58 -6.70 -1.67
CA LEU A 278 1.13 -6.45 -1.81
C LEU A 278 0.84 -5.43 -2.92
N SER A 279 1.66 -4.37 -3.06
CA SER A 279 1.57 -3.46 -4.21
C SER A 279 1.66 -4.21 -5.53
N ARG A 280 2.56 -5.20 -5.65
CA ARG A 280 2.70 -6.07 -6.83
C ARG A 280 1.57 -7.10 -6.98
N ALA A 281 0.93 -7.50 -5.89
CA ALA A 281 -0.21 -8.42 -5.93
C ALA A 281 -1.49 -7.74 -6.42
N PHE A 282 -1.68 -6.46 -6.09
CA PHE A 282 -2.89 -5.69 -6.41
C PHE A 282 -2.72 -4.65 -7.54
N SER A 283 -1.51 -4.44 -8.06
CA SER A 283 -1.25 -3.65 -9.28
C SER A 283 -1.89 -4.26 -10.53
N ASP A 284 -2.03 -3.47 -11.59
CA ASP A 284 -2.47 -3.95 -12.90
C ASP A 284 -1.77 -5.23 -13.39
N GLY A 285 -2.57 -6.18 -13.87
CA GLY A 285 -2.13 -7.51 -14.28
C GLY A 285 -1.62 -8.42 -13.15
N GLY A 286 -1.58 -7.95 -11.90
CA GLY A 286 -1.33 -8.76 -10.71
C GLY A 286 -2.50 -9.72 -10.41
N PRO A 287 -2.33 -10.67 -9.47
CA PRO A 287 -3.38 -11.63 -9.13
C PRO A 287 -4.67 -10.99 -8.57
N GLY A 288 -4.59 -9.82 -7.92
CA GLY A 288 -5.74 -9.12 -7.33
C GLY A 288 -6.28 -9.76 -6.04
N PHE A 289 -5.59 -10.77 -5.50
CA PHE A 289 -5.89 -11.43 -4.22
C PHE A 289 -4.62 -12.06 -3.65
N PHE A 290 -4.66 -12.47 -2.38
CA PHE A 290 -3.74 -13.48 -1.85
C PHE A 290 -4.49 -14.52 -0.99
N MET A 291 -3.91 -15.71 -0.88
CA MET A 291 -4.44 -16.73 0.02
C MET A 291 -3.37 -17.72 0.49
N CYS A 292 -3.64 -18.34 1.64
CA CYS A 292 -3.06 -19.62 2.04
C CYS A 292 -4.15 -20.65 2.31
N SER A 293 -3.81 -21.92 2.26
CA SER A 293 -4.62 -23.04 2.75
C SER A 293 -3.69 -24.10 3.33
N ILE A 294 -4.08 -24.72 4.44
CA ILE A 294 -3.40 -25.89 5.00
C ILE A 294 -4.36 -27.06 4.85
N ASP A 295 -4.07 -27.94 3.88
CA ASP A 295 -4.97 -28.98 3.40
C ASP A 295 -4.43 -30.40 3.64
N PRO A 296 -5.23 -31.29 4.25
CA PRO A 296 -4.85 -32.68 4.46
C PRO A 296 -4.84 -33.45 3.14
N LYS A 297 -3.92 -34.40 2.98
CA LYS A 297 -3.81 -35.16 1.74
C LYS A 297 -4.97 -36.17 1.63
N PRO A 298 -5.61 -36.36 0.46
CA PRO A 298 -6.79 -37.21 0.34
C PRO A 298 -6.59 -38.64 0.86
N GLU A 299 -5.41 -39.23 0.65
CA GLU A 299 -5.04 -40.55 1.14
C GLU A 299 -4.94 -40.62 2.67
N GLN A 300 -4.47 -39.56 3.33
CA GLN A 300 -4.45 -39.45 4.78
C GLN A 300 -5.87 -39.37 5.33
N VAL A 301 -6.73 -38.56 4.69
CA VAL A 301 -8.16 -38.43 5.05
C VAL A 301 -8.89 -39.76 4.88
N GLN A 302 -8.63 -40.52 3.82
CA GLN A 302 -9.19 -41.88 3.63
C GLN A 302 -8.73 -42.84 4.74
N ALA A 303 -7.43 -42.91 5.02
CA ALA A 303 -6.88 -43.80 6.05
C ALA A 303 -7.47 -43.50 7.43
N VAL A 304 -7.64 -42.22 7.74
CA VAL A 304 -8.23 -41.71 8.97
C VAL A 304 -9.73 -42.02 9.06
N LYS A 305 -10.51 -41.80 7.99
CA LYS A 305 -11.93 -42.17 7.91
C LYS A 305 -12.11 -43.68 8.10
N LYS A 306 -11.23 -44.50 7.52
CA LYS A 306 -11.20 -45.96 7.75
C LYS A 306 -10.89 -46.30 9.20
N PHE A 307 -9.84 -45.73 9.78
CA PHE A 307 -9.45 -45.97 11.17
C PHE A 307 -10.58 -45.63 12.15
N VAL A 308 -11.25 -44.48 11.99
CA VAL A 308 -12.41 -44.11 12.81
C VAL A 308 -13.52 -45.16 12.65
N THR A 309 -13.90 -45.50 11.41
CA THR A 309 -14.98 -46.47 11.14
C THR A 309 -14.72 -47.84 11.78
N ASP A 310 -13.48 -48.34 11.68
CA ASP A 310 -13.10 -49.65 12.21
C ASP A 310 -13.03 -49.68 13.75
N ASN A 311 -12.67 -48.56 14.39
CA ASN A 311 -12.33 -48.51 15.82
C ASN A 311 -13.32 -47.72 16.70
N GLN A 312 -14.33 -47.06 16.11
CA GLN A 312 -15.32 -46.20 16.79
C GLN A 312 -15.96 -46.85 18.04
N LYS A 313 -16.20 -48.16 18.00
CA LYS A 313 -16.85 -48.93 19.08
C LYS A 313 -15.94 -49.19 20.29
N GLN A 314 -14.64 -48.97 20.15
CA GLN A 314 -13.63 -49.16 21.21
C GLN A 314 -13.26 -47.83 21.90
N LEU A 315 -13.77 -46.72 21.37
CA LEU A 315 -13.56 -45.37 21.84
C LEU A 315 -14.21 -45.17 23.22
N ASN A 316 -13.41 -44.80 24.21
CA ASN A 316 -13.88 -44.45 25.54
C ASN A 316 -12.81 -43.62 26.30
N ALA A 317 -13.13 -43.16 27.51
CA ALA A 317 -12.27 -42.28 28.29
C ALA A 317 -10.88 -42.84 28.67
N SER A 318 -10.62 -44.15 28.56
CA SER A 318 -9.27 -44.72 28.76
C SER A 318 -8.47 -44.89 27.46
N THR A 319 -9.13 -45.20 26.33
CA THR A 319 -8.48 -45.41 25.02
C THR A 319 -8.33 -44.13 24.19
N VAL A 320 -9.03 -43.06 24.59
CA VAL A 320 -9.10 -41.76 23.92
C VAL A 320 -7.75 -41.18 23.50
N ARG A 321 -6.75 -41.22 24.37
CA ARG A 321 -5.44 -40.58 24.13
C ARG A 321 -4.72 -41.26 22.97
N ASP A 322 -4.64 -42.58 23.02
CA ASP A 322 -3.93 -43.40 22.04
C ASP A 322 -4.66 -43.38 20.68
N PHE A 323 -6.00 -43.36 20.71
CA PHE A 323 -6.83 -43.15 19.52
C PHE A 323 -6.54 -41.79 18.86
N THR A 324 -6.50 -40.71 19.65
CA THR A 324 -6.20 -39.34 19.16
C THR A 324 -4.78 -39.24 18.59
N GLN A 325 -3.78 -39.77 19.30
CA GLN A 325 -2.39 -39.80 18.81
C GLN A 325 -2.24 -40.61 17.52
N THR A 326 -2.97 -41.73 17.39
CA THR A 326 -2.99 -42.54 16.17
C THR A 326 -3.58 -41.75 15.00
N LEU A 327 -4.67 -41.01 15.22
CA LEU A 327 -5.29 -40.15 14.22
C LEU A 327 -4.38 -39.00 13.79
N GLU A 328 -3.76 -38.29 14.73
CA GLU A 328 -2.80 -37.22 14.45
C GLU A 328 -1.61 -37.74 13.63
N LYS A 329 -1.11 -38.93 13.94
CA LYS A 329 -0.05 -39.61 13.18
C LYS A 329 -0.51 -40.06 11.78
N THR A 330 -1.75 -40.50 11.64
CA THR A 330 -2.29 -40.95 10.34
C THR A 330 -2.63 -39.77 9.42
N LEU A 331 -3.11 -38.65 9.99
CA LEU A 331 -3.25 -37.37 9.28
C LEU A 331 -1.89 -36.76 8.95
N GLY A 332 -0.94 -36.77 9.88
CA GLY A 332 0.45 -36.38 9.66
C GLY A 332 0.63 -34.97 9.09
N LEU A 333 1.55 -34.87 8.14
CA LEU A 333 1.89 -33.64 7.41
C LEU A 333 0.88 -33.33 6.30
N GLN A 334 0.21 -32.20 6.44
CA GLN A 334 -0.69 -31.55 5.48
C GLN A 334 0.10 -30.66 4.52
N ASN A 335 -0.44 -30.36 3.34
CA ASN A 335 0.20 -29.45 2.37
C ASN A 335 -0.15 -27.99 2.67
N VAL A 336 0.86 -27.12 2.62
CA VAL A 336 0.67 -25.66 2.65
C VAL A 336 0.61 -25.16 1.20
N ILE A 337 -0.48 -24.50 0.85
CA ILE A 337 -0.72 -23.94 -0.48
C ILE A 337 -0.80 -22.41 -0.33
N VAL A 338 0.05 -21.68 -1.04
CA VAL A 338 0.04 -20.20 -1.08
C VAL A 338 -0.17 -19.75 -2.52
N ASN A 339 -1.10 -18.82 -2.75
CA ASN A 339 -1.36 -18.23 -4.06
C ASN A 339 -1.52 -16.70 -3.96
N GLY A 340 -1.26 -16.00 -5.06
CA GLY A 340 -1.38 -14.54 -5.17
C GLY A 340 -0.16 -13.74 -4.73
N VAL A 341 0.68 -14.31 -3.86
CA VAL A 341 1.99 -13.78 -3.44
C VAL A 341 3.07 -14.86 -3.57
N PRO A 342 4.37 -14.52 -3.60
CA PRO A 342 5.45 -15.51 -3.59
C PRO A 342 5.36 -16.39 -2.33
N ALA A 343 5.49 -17.70 -2.50
CA ALA A 343 5.33 -18.66 -1.39
C ALA A 343 6.41 -18.51 -0.30
N ASN A 344 7.53 -17.86 -0.60
CA ASN A 344 8.63 -17.53 0.30
C ASN A 344 8.65 -16.04 0.72
N SER A 345 7.53 -15.32 0.59
CA SER A 345 7.40 -13.93 1.06
C SER A 345 7.03 -13.87 2.55
N ARG A 346 7.34 -12.75 3.21
CA ARG A 346 6.89 -12.50 4.58
C ARG A 346 5.35 -12.54 4.70
N VAL A 347 4.63 -11.94 3.76
CA VAL A 347 3.17 -12.07 3.61
C VAL A 347 2.73 -13.54 3.70
N ALA A 348 3.38 -14.44 2.95
CA ALA A 348 3.07 -15.87 2.95
C ALA A 348 3.30 -16.53 4.33
N SER A 349 4.40 -16.19 5.02
CA SER A 349 4.67 -16.64 6.39
C SER A 349 3.57 -16.21 7.36
N VAL A 350 3.22 -14.91 7.38
CA VAL A 350 2.20 -14.36 8.31
C VAL A 350 0.85 -15.04 8.12
N ILE A 351 0.40 -15.22 6.87
CA ILE A 351 -0.93 -15.78 6.62
C ILE A 351 -1.00 -17.28 6.93
N VAL A 352 0.10 -18.03 6.70
CA VAL A 352 0.19 -19.47 7.03
C VAL A 352 0.23 -19.66 8.55
N ASP A 353 1.07 -18.90 9.26
CA ASP A 353 1.11 -18.89 10.72
C ASP A 353 -0.27 -18.57 11.31
N ALA A 354 -0.98 -17.59 10.75
CA ALA A 354 -2.25 -17.12 11.31
C ALA A 354 -3.38 -18.12 11.14
N ASP A 355 -3.48 -18.77 9.97
CA ASP A 355 -4.40 -19.89 9.77
C ASP A 355 -4.09 -21.04 10.74
N TYR A 356 -2.81 -21.37 10.93
CA TYR A 356 -2.40 -22.41 11.87
C TYR A 356 -2.82 -22.09 13.30
N ARG A 357 -2.55 -20.87 13.80
CA ARG A 357 -2.93 -20.46 15.17
C ARG A 357 -4.44 -20.32 15.36
N MET A 358 -5.18 -19.84 14.36
CA MET A 358 -6.65 -19.85 14.38
C MET A 358 -7.20 -21.27 14.57
N LYS A 359 -6.65 -22.25 13.83
CA LYS A 359 -7.01 -23.67 13.97
C LYS A 359 -6.67 -24.20 15.36
N GLU A 360 -5.47 -23.91 15.90
CA GLU A 360 -5.10 -24.30 17.27
C GLU A 360 -6.06 -23.74 18.34
N ILE A 361 -6.50 -22.49 18.21
CA ILE A 361 -7.46 -21.85 19.13
C ILE A 361 -8.82 -22.54 19.02
N GLY A 362 -9.35 -22.70 17.81
CA GLY A 362 -10.69 -23.27 17.63
C GLY A 362 -10.79 -24.74 18.04
N ILE A 363 -9.70 -25.50 17.95
CA ILE A 363 -9.63 -26.87 18.49
C ILE A 363 -9.19 -26.95 19.96
N GLY A 364 -8.96 -25.81 20.64
CA GLY A 364 -8.59 -25.78 22.06
C GLY A 364 -7.21 -26.39 22.38
N ARG A 365 -6.24 -26.29 21.45
CA ARG A 365 -4.82 -26.57 21.69
C ARG A 365 -4.04 -25.32 22.10
N ARG A 366 -4.55 -24.14 21.75
CA ARG A 366 -4.06 -22.81 22.13
C ARG A 366 -5.21 -22.06 22.79
N ASP A 367 -4.92 -21.30 23.84
CA ASP A 367 -5.92 -20.44 24.45
C ASP A 367 -6.22 -19.24 23.54
N GLY A 368 -7.51 -18.92 23.40
CA GLY A 368 -7.94 -17.67 22.76
C GLY A 368 -7.77 -16.46 23.69
N ALA A 369 -8.35 -15.33 23.30
CA ALA A 369 -8.50 -14.19 24.20
C ALA A 369 -9.45 -14.49 25.36
N GLU A 370 -9.40 -13.70 26.44
CA GLU A 370 -10.28 -13.90 27.58
C GLU A 370 -11.77 -13.95 27.17
N GLY A 371 -12.50 -14.94 27.68
CA GLY A 371 -13.91 -15.20 27.35
C GLY A 371 -14.15 -15.93 26.01
N MET A 372 -13.15 -16.01 25.13
CA MET A 372 -13.27 -16.68 23.84
C MET A 372 -13.33 -18.21 24.01
N LYS A 373 -14.33 -18.83 23.40
CA LYS A 373 -14.58 -20.29 23.50
C LYS A 373 -14.01 -21.03 22.29
N SER A 374 -13.42 -22.21 22.53
CA SER A 374 -13.12 -23.17 21.46
C SER A 374 -14.41 -23.77 20.89
N TYR A 375 -14.35 -24.35 19.69
CA TYR A 375 -15.48 -25.08 19.10
C TYR A 375 -16.04 -26.13 20.08
N PHE A 376 -15.16 -26.87 20.75
CA PHE A 376 -15.56 -27.88 21.74
C PHE A 376 -16.35 -27.34 22.94
N ASP A 377 -16.14 -26.09 23.34
CA ASP A 377 -16.90 -25.46 24.43
C ASP A 377 -18.29 -24.98 23.96
N LEU A 378 -18.49 -24.86 22.64
CA LEU A 378 -19.72 -24.40 21.99
C LEU A 378 -20.65 -25.55 21.59
N VAL A 379 -20.11 -26.71 21.19
CA VAL A 379 -20.91 -27.87 20.73
C VAL A 379 -21.93 -28.28 21.78
N SER A 380 -23.20 -28.39 21.40
CA SER A 380 -24.31 -28.75 22.29
C SER A 380 -24.25 -30.22 22.76
N ARG A 381 -25.06 -30.56 23.78
CA ARG A 381 -25.23 -31.97 24.20
C ARG A 381 -25.86 -32.86 23.13
N GLN A 382 -26.56 -32.29 22.14
CA GLN A 382 -27.19 -33.06 21.07
C GLN A 382 -26.20 -33.37 19.95
N GLU A 383 -25.41 -32.38 19.52
CA GLU A 383 -24.33 -32.55 18.55
C GLU A 383 -23.28 -33.55 19.07
N ARG A 384 -22.86 -33.46 20.34
CA ARG A 384 -22.00 -34.47 21.01
C ARG A 384 -22.57 -35.90 21.03
N ARG A 385 -23.88 -36.07 20.78
CA ARG A 385 -24.59 -37.35 20.80
C ARG A 385 -24.93 -37.89 19.40
N ALA A 386 -24.58 -37.18 18.33
CA ALA A 386 -24.78 -37.63 16.96
C ALA A 386 -23.94 -38.87 16.59
N GLY A 387 -23.06 -39.32 17.49
CA GLY A 387 -22.08 -40.38 17.30
C GLY A 387 -20.70 -39.79 17.02
N ALA A 388 -19.66 -40.60 17.11
CA ALA A 388 -18.30 -40.16 16.78
C ALA A 388 -18.10 -40.09 15.25
N SER A 389 -18.82 -39.19 14.57
CA SER A 389 -18.48 -38.75 13.22
C SER A 389 -17.17 -37.96 13.26
N MET A 390 -16.52 -37.88 12.09
CA MET A 390 -15.47 -36.90 11.87
C MET A 390 -16.09 -35.65 11.30
N ASP A 391 -16.18 -34.62 12.11
CA ASP A 391 -16.73 -33.35 11.65
C ASP A 391 -15.63 -32.60 10.90
N ALA A 392 -15.80 -32.53 9.59
CA ALA A 392 -14.91 -31.82 8.69
C ALA A 392 -15.32 -30.34 8.67
N LEU A 393 -14.72 -29.57 9.57
CA LEU A 393 -14.94 -28.13 9.63
C LEU A 393 -14.01 -27.40 8.67
N ARG A 394 -14.40 -26.18 8.30
CA ARG A 394 -13.59 -25.22 7.56
C ARG A 394 -13.70 -23.84 8.21
N TRP A 395 -12.58 -23.27 8.62
CA TRP A 395 -12.50 -21.87 9.06
C TRP A 395 -11.56 -21.10 8.14
N TRP A 396 -11.87 -19.85 7.80
CA TRP A 396 -10.92 -19.01 7.09
C TRP A 396 -11.05 -17.54 7.47
N MET A 397 -9.91 -16.86 7.49
CA MET A 397 -9.85 -15.41 7.68
C MET A 397 -9.97 -14.70 6.33
N THR A 398 -10.77 -13.64 6.29
CA THR A 398 -10.99 -12.83 5.10
C THR A 398 -11.28 -11.38 5.46
N VAL A 399 -11.47 -10.55 4.43
CA VAL A 399 -11.61 -9.09 4.56
C VAL A 399 -12.84 -8.75 5.41
N GLY A 400 -12.61 -8.03 6.50
CA GLY A 400 -13.66 -7.70 7.46
C GLY A 400 -14.18 -6.26 7.38
N TYR A 401 -13.55 -5.36 6.62
CA TYR A 401 -13.93 -3.94 6.56
C TYR A 401 -15.41 -3.76 6.30
N GLU A 402 -16.00 -2.80 7.00
CA GLU A 402 -17.42 -2.50 6.94
C GLU A 402 -17.67 -1.24 6.10
N THR A 403 -16.76 -0.26 6.14
CA THR A 403 -16.87 0.98 5.38
C THR A 403 -15.49 1.61 5.10
N ILE A 404 -15.34 2.23 3.94
CA ILE A 404 -14.21 3.08 3.56
C ILE A 404 -14.70 4.52 3.66
N GLU A 405 -14.23 5.23 4.67
CA GLU A 405 -14.51 6.67 4.78
C GLU A 405 -13.66 7.42 3.76
N GLN A 406 -14.28 8.40 3.11
CA GLN A 406 -13.66 9.22 2.07
C GLN A 406 -14.00 10.70 2.31
N SER A 407 -13.05 11.60 2.06
CA SER A 407 -13.29 13.04 2.09
C SER A 407 -14.19 13.51 0.94
N ASP A 408 -14.80 14.70 1.06
CA ASP A 408 -15.65 15.31 0.03
C ASP A 408 -14.96 15.45 -1.35
N ASP A 409 -13.64 15.68 -1.37
CA ASP A 409 -12.82 15.79 -2.58
C ASP A 409 -12.25 14.45 -3.09
N GLY A 410 -12.50 13.38 -2.32
CA GLY A 410 -12.00 12.05 -2.57
C GLY A 410 -10.48 11.90 -2.55
N LEU A 411 -9.73 12.79 -1.89
CA LEU A 411 -8.26 12.72 -1.77
C LEU A 411 -7.77 12.05 -0.48
N THR A 412 -8.60 11.94 0.56
CA THR A 412 -8.28 11.27 1.82
C THR A 412 -9.22 10.10 2.06
N PHE A 413 -8.66 8.98 2.51
CA PHE A 413 -9.38 7.75 2.82
C PHE A 413 -8.99 7.23 4.21
N ARG A 414 -9.98 6.72 4.95
CA ARG A 414 -9.79 5.98 6.22
C ARG A 414 -10.52 4.64 6.14
N LEU A 415 -9.79 3.58 6.43
CA LEU A 415 -10.36 2.23 6.50
C LEU A 415 -11.02 2.05 7.87
N THR A 416 -12.28 1.59 7.90
CA THR A 416 -13.03 1.42 9.16
C THR A 416 -13.67 0.04 9.30
N GLY A 417 -14.03 -0.31 10.53
CA GLY A 417 -14.53 -1.64 10.90
C GLY A 417 -13.41 -2.60 11.26
N ARG A 418 -13.65 -3.90 11.14
CA ARG A 418 -12.67 -4.95 11.48
C ARG A 418 -11.80 -5.28 10.27
N THR A 419 -10.50 -5.02 10.29
CA THR A 419 -9.60 -5.41 9.17
C THR A 419 -9.77 -6.86 8.69
N VAL A 420 -9.92 -7.81 9.62
CA VAL A 420 -10.12 -9.25 9.34
C VAL A 420 -11.37 -9.78 10.04
N LYS A 421 -12.12 -10.65 9.36
CA LYS A 421 -13.17 -11.50 9.93
C LYS A 421 -12.90 -12.98 9.67
N CYS A 422 -13.31 -13.85 10.58
CA CYS A 422 -13.34 -15.29 10.39
C CYS A 422 -14.70 -15.73 9.83
N LEU A 423 -14.69 -16.65 8.88
CA LEU A 423 -15.87 -17.32 8.33
C LEU A 423 -15.76 -18.83 8.53
N SER A 424 -16.91 -19.50 8.55
CA SER A 424 -17.06 -20.93 8.86
C SER A 424 -17.90 -21.66 7.83
N GLU A 425 -17.58 -22.93 7.59
CA GLU A 425 -18.35 -23.85 6.77
C GLU A 425 -18.18 -25.29 7.28
N ASN A 426 -19.21 -26.14 7.16
CA ASN A 426 -19.09 -27.60 7.29
C ASN A 426 -18.79 -28.21 5.92
N GLN A 427 -17.99 -29.28 5.90
CA GLN A 427 -17.63 -30.00 4.70
C GLN A 427 -18.04 -31.47 4.79
N MET A 428 -18.26 -32.10 3.63
CA MET A 428 -18.44 -33.54 3.52
C MET A 428 -17.13 -34.20 3.07
N ILE A 429 -16.73 -35.30 3.72
CA ILE A 429 -15.60 -36.12 3.27
C ILE A 429 -16.11 -37.24 2.37
N ASN A 430 -15.78 -37.15 1.08
CA ASN A 430 -16.15 -38.13 0.06
C ASN A 430 -15.45 -39.48 0.27
N ALA A 431 -15.84 -40.50 -0.51
CA ALA A 431 -15.23 -41.83 -0.43
C ALA A 431 -13.74 -41.83 -0.81
N ASN A 432 -13.33 -40.94 -1.72
CA ASN A 432 -11.95 -40.71 -2.13
C ASN A 432 -11.18 -39.73 -1.22
N GLY A 433 -11.71 -39.36 -0.05
CA GLY A 433 -11.08 -38.45 0.89
C GLY A 433 -11.06 -36.98 0.48
N THR A 434 -11.65 -36.60 -0.67
CA THR A 434 -11.81 -35.18 -1.01
C THR A 434 -12.85 -34.53 -0.09
N ARG A 435 -12.64 -33.25 0.21
CA ARG A 435 -13.56 -32.42 0.98
C ARG A 435 -14.45 -31.63 0.03
N GLN A 436 -15.76 -31.67 0.27
CA GLN A 436 -16.75 -30.91 -0.49
C GLN A 436 -17.43 -29.88 0.42
N SER A 437 -17.46 -28.63 -0.04
CA SER A 437 -18.20 -27.51 0.56
C SER A 437 -19.70 -27.83 0.63
N THR A 438 -20.36 -27.41 1.72
CA THR A 438 -21.82 -27.55 1.90
C THR A 438 -22.57 -26.22 1.77
N GLY A 439 -21.87 -25.08 1.82
CA GLY A 439 -22.48 -23.75 1.86
C GLY A 439 -23.15 -23.39 3.19
N ALA A 440 -23.07 -24.26 4.20
CA ALA A 440 -23.70 -24.06 5.51
C ALA A 440 -22.70 -24.28 6.66
N ALA A 441 -23.00 -23.70 7.82
CA ALA A 441 -22.27 -23.93 9.07
C ALA A 441 -23.25 -24.38 10.17
N ASP A 442 -22.85 -25.34 10.99
CA ASP A 442 -23.57 -25.70 12.23
C ASP A 442 -23.47 -24.58 13.28
N THR A 443 -24.26 -24.70 14.35
CA THR A 443 -24.39 -23.62 15.36
C THR A 443 -23.07 -23.35 16.08
N ALA A 444 -22.31 -24.39 16.43
CA ALA A 444 -21.03 -24.25 17.10
C ALA A 444 -19.94 -23.73 16.15
N ASN A 445 -19.99 -24.13 14.87
CA ASN A 445 -19.06 -23.73 13.82
C ASN A 445 -19.20 -22.25 13.49
N ALA A 446 -20.45 -21.81 13.24
CA ALA A 446 -20.79 -20.40 13.06
C ALA A 446 -20.43 -19.56 14.30
N LYS A 447 -20.76 -20.04 15.51
CA LYS A 447 -20.48 -19.30 16.74
C LYS A 447 -18.98 -19.18 17.03
N PHE A 448 -18.16 -20.15 16.65
CA PHE A 448 -16.72 -20.03 16.77
C PHE A 448 -16.17 -18.90 15.87
N ALA A 449 -16.55 -18.87 14.59
CA ALA A 449 -16.10 -17.82 13.67
C ALA A 449 -16.60 -16.42 14.08
N GLU A 450 -17.83 -16.33 14.60
CA GLU A 450 -18.37 -15.10 15.20
C GLU A 450 -17.51 -14.63 16.40
N LEU A 451 -17.22 -15.52 17.35
CA LEU A 451 -16.40 -15.20 18.52
C LEU A 451 -14.95 -14.86 18.15
N PHE A 452 -14.35 -15.59 17.21
CA PHE A 452 -13.01 -15.26 16.69
C PHE A 452 -12.97 -13.84 16.12
N THR A 453 -13.98 -13.46 15.34
CA THR A 453 -14.11 -12.11 14.75
C THR A 453 -14.35 -11.04 15.82
N GLN A 454 -15.14 -11.34 16.86
CA GLN A 454 -15.42 -10.42 17.96
C GLN A 454 -14.19 -10.18 18.83
N HIS A 455 -13.46 -11.25 19.18
CA HIS A 455 -12.31 -11.21 20.08
C HIS A 455 -10.97 -10.90 19.36
N LEU A 456 -10.95 -10.76 18.03
CA LEU A 456 -9.73 -10.50 17.27
C LEU A 456 -8.89 -9.30 17.78
N PRO A 457 -9.47 -8.16 18.21
CA PRO A 457 -8.67 -7.06 18.77
C PRO A 457 -7.91 -7.43 20.05
N ALA A 458 -8.50 -8.27 20.92
CA ALA A 458 -7.84 -8.79 22.12
C ALA A 458 -6.82 -9.88 21.78
N LEU A 459 -7.14 -10.77 20.80
CA LEU A 459 -6.18 -11.72 20.26
C LEU A 459 -4.94 -11.04 19.68
N ALA A 460 -5.10 -9.90 19.00
CA ALA A 460 -4.00 -9.13 18.42
C ALA A 460 -3.08 -8.47 19.46
N GLN A 461 -3.55 -8.28 20.70
CA GLN A 461 -2.74 -7.84 21.83
C GLN A 461 -2.03 -9.02 22.53
N GLN A 462 -2.70 -10.17 22.63
CA GLN A 462 -2.16 -11.39 23.27
C GLN A 462 -1.16 -12.14 22.37
N ASP A 463 -1.45 -12.22 21.08
CA ASP A 463 -0.62 -12.84 20.06
C ASP A 463 -0.46 -11.85 18.89
N VAL A 464 0.70 -11.18 18.89
CA VAL A 464 1.07 -10.12 17.94
C VAL A 464 0.99 -10.55 16.47
N LEU A 465 0.98 -11.85 16.17
CA LEU A 465 0.73 -12.34 14.81
C LEU A 465 -0.62 -11.87 14.25
N PHE A 466 -1.67 -11.76 15.08
CA PHE A 466 -2.96 -11.29 14.57
C PHE A 466 -2.96 -9.78 14.29
N ALA A 467 -2.11 -8.99 14.96
CA ALA A 467 -1.82 -7.61 14.57
C ALA A 467 -0.97 -7.55 13.29
N ASP A 468 -0.02 -8.48 13.11
CA ASP A 468 0.79 -8.64 11.89
C ASP A 468 -0.11 -8.98 10.68
N LEU A 469 -1.10 -9.84 10.88
CA LEU A 469 -2.12 -10.18 9.90
C LEU A 469 -3.00 -8.96 9.55
N GLN A 470 -3.38 -8.14 10.54
CA GLN A 470 -4.09 -6.88 10.28
C GLN A 470 -3.24 -5.99 9.35
N ASN A 471 -1.98 -5.75 9.68
CA ASN A 471 -1.07 -4.93 8.87
C ASN A 471 -0.95 -5.44 7.42
N VAL A 472 -0.91 -6.76 7.20
CA VAL A 472 -0.94 -7.38 5.86
C VAL A 472 -2.25 -7.11 5.10
N PHE A 473 -3.38 -7.08 5.79
CA PHE A 473 -4.69 -6.74 5.20
C PHE A 473 -4.88 -5.22 4.99
N ASP A 474 -4.31 -4.39 5.85
CA ASP A 474 -4.29 -2.93 5.73
C ASP A 474 -3.49 -2.51 4.50
N LEU A 475 -2.25 -3.00 4.36
CA LEU A 475 -1.39 -2.74 3.19
C LEU A 475 -2.00 -3.26 1.88
N ALA A 476 -2.72 -4.38 1.93
CA ALA A 476 -3.46 -4.90 0.78
C ALA A 476 -4.62 -3.98 0.37
N ALA A 477 -5.39 -3.51 1.35
CA ALA A 477 -6.49 -2.56 1.12
C ALA A 477 -5.97 -1.23 0.56
N VAL A 478 -4.85 -0.72 1.07
CA VAL A 478 -4.14 0.45 0.51
C VAL A 478 -3.75 0.24 -0.94
N ALA A 479 -3.09 -0.89 -1.27
CA ALA A 479 -2.68 -1.19 -2.63
C ALA A 479 -3.87 -1.31 -3.60
N ALA A 480 -4.96 -1.94 -3.17
CA ALA A 480 -6.20 -2.03 -3.94
C ALA A 480 -6.94 -0.68 -4.05
N LEU A 481 -6.91 0.16 -3.00
CA LEU A 481 -7.44 1.52 -3.02
C LEU A 481 -6.68 2.39 -4.02
N MET A 482 -5.35 2.37 -3.99
CA MET A 482 -4.51 3.11 -4.93
C MET A 482 -4.87 2.79 -6.40
N GLN A 483 -5.11 1.51 -6.71
CA GLN A 483 -5.53 1.09 -8.04
C GLN A 483 -6.96 1.55 -8.38
N THR A 484 -7.92 1.36 -7.47
CA THR A 484 -9.35 1.69 -7.71
C THR A 484 -9.65 3.19 -7.71
N GLN A 485 -8.82 3.98 -7.03
CA GLN A 485 -8.93 5.43 -6.95
C GLN A 485 -8.01 6.15 -7.94
N HIS A 486 -7.45 5.41 -8.92
CA HIS A 486 -6.59 5.93 -9.98
C HIS A 486 -5.43 6.79 -9.44
N ALA A 487 -4.81 6.36 -8.33
CA ALA A 487 -3.84 7.17 -7.59
C ALA A 487 -2.68 7.64 -8.46
N ALA A 488 -2.18 6.79 -9.36
CA ALA A 488 -1.10 7.12 -10.30
C ALA A 488 -1.49 8.24 -11.29
N GLU A 489 -2.73 8.24 -11.78
CA GLU A 489 -3.24 9.29 -12.68
C GLU A 489 -3.46 10.60 -11.93
N ARG A 490 -3.97 10.51 -10.68
CA ARG A 490 -4.30 11.68 -9.84
C ARG A 490 -3.07 12.37 -9.25
N THR A 491 -1.98 11.65 -8.99
CA THR A 491 -0.74 12.21 -8.43
C THR A 491 0.42 12.29 -9.43
N GLY A 492 0.31 11.63 -10.59
CA GLY A 492 1.42 11.51 -11.54
C GLY A 492 2.53 10.54 -11.11
N TRP A 493 2.47 9.93 -9.91
CA TRP A 493 3.44 8.92 -9.51
C TRP A 493 3.12 7.57 -10.13
N THR A 494 4.02 7.10 -11.02
CA THR A 494 4.05 5.72 -11.49
C THR A 494 5.22 4.99 -10.83
N ALA A 495 4.93 4.05 -9.95
CA ALA A 495 5.95 3.24 -9.28
C ALA A 495 6.91 2.58 -10.29
N GLN A 496 8.21 2.62 -9.99
CA GLN A 496 9.28 2.03 -10.80
C GLN A 496 9.95 0.89 -10.03
N THR A 497 10.71 1.22 -8.99
CA THR A 497 11.47 0.27 -8.15
C THR A 497 10.58 -0.69 -7.36
N PHE A 498 9.41 -0.23 -6.91
CA PHE A 498 8.40 -1.04 -6.22
C PHE A 498 7.41 -1.73 -7.17
N SER A 499 7.41 -1.36 -8.46
CA SER A 499 6.56 -2.00 -9.47
C SER A 499 6.85 -3.50 -9.61
N ARG A 500 5.96 -4.24 -10.28
CA ARG A 500 6.11 -5.67 -10.55
C ARG A 500 7.36 -6.02 -11.36
N SER A 501 7.84 -5.09 -12.18
CA SER A 501 9.09 -5.20 -12.95
C SER A 501 10.26 -4.44 -12.31
N GLY A 502 10.09 -3.92 -11.09
CA GLY A 502 11.07 -3.09 -10.40
C GLY A 502 12.16 -3.86 -9.65
N ASP A 503 13.32 -3.22 -9.50
CA ASP A 503 14.54 -3.83 -8.94
C ASP A 503 14.52 -4.05 -7.42
N TYR A 504 13.46 -3.68 -6.70
CA TYR A 504 13.32 -4.07 -5.29
C TYR A 504 13.05 -5.57 -5.17
N ALA A 505 13.90 -6.28 -4.44
CA ALA A 505 13.73 -7.69 -4.12
C ALA A 505 13.39 -7.84 -2.63
N PRO A 506 12.11 -8.12 -2.27
CA PRO A 506 11.74 -8.46 -0.90
C PRO A 506 12.54 -9.66 -0.39
N ALA A 507 12.86 -9.69 0.89
CA ALA A 507 13.61 -10.78 1.49
C ALA A 507 12.82 -12.09 1.43
N ALA A 508 13.49 -13.17 1.01
CA ALA A 508 12.93 -14.50 1.09
C ALA A 508 12.95 -15.01 2.54
N VAL A 509 11.82 -15.51 3.02
CA VAL A 509 11.69 -16.18 4.31
C VAL A 509 11.38 -17.67 4.09
N ASP A 510 11.73 -18.51 5.06
CA ASP A 510 11.35 -19.92 5.04
C ASP A 510 9.86 -20.06 5.40
N VAL A 511 9.09 -20.67 4.51
CA VAL A 511 7.68 -20.99 4.72
C VAL A 511 7.53 -22.50 4.50
N PRO A 512 7.11 -23.25 5.53
CA PRO A 512 7.09 -24.70 5.46
C PRO A 512 6.06 -25.16 4.42
N ALA A 513 6.52 -25.91 3.40
CA ALA A 513 5.63 -26.49 2.38
C ALA A 513 4.63 -27.52 2.96
N GLN A 514 4.89 -28.03 4.16
CA GLN A 514 4.02 -28.95 4.89
C GLN A 514 4.01 -28.68 6.40
N LEU A 515 2.84 -28.80 7.02
CA LEU A 515 2.64 -28.59 8.47
C LEU A 515 1.89 -29.76 9.10
N MET A 516 2.15 -30.03 10.39
CA MET A 516 1.45 -31.09 11.13
C MET A 516 -0.03 -30.75 11.34
N THR A 517 -0.89 -31.76 11.38
CA THR A 517 -2.33 -31.54 11.50
C THR A 517 -2.75 -30.79 12.77
N ALA A 518 -3.63 -29.79 12.60
CA ALA A 518 -4.48 -29.23 13.64
C ALA A 518 -5.77 -30.08 13.77
N ALA A 519 -5.61 -31.32 14.24
CA ALA A 519 -6.72 -32.19 14.64
C ALA A 519 -6.77 -32.28 16.16
N ASN A 520 -7.95 -32.38 16.76
CA ASN A 520 -8.06 -32.63 18.20
C ASN A 520 -9.33 -33.42 18.50
N TYR A 521 -9.40 -33.91 19.73
CA TYR A 521 -10.46 -34.76 20.24
C TYR A 521 -10.89 -34.29 21.63
N ARG A 522 -12.18 -34.40 21.97
CA ARG A 522 -12.63 -34.22 23.35
C ARG A 522 -13.76 -35.18 23.72
N SER A 523 -13.68 -35.74 24.92
CA SER A 523 -14.71 -36.61 25.51
C SER A 523 -15.49 -35.89 26.60
N TRP A 524 -16.77 -36.22 26.75
CA TRP A 524 -17.62 -35.76 27.85
C TRP A 524 -18.48 -36.90 28.40
N ARG A 525 -19.13 -36.67 29.55
CA ARG A 525 -20.16 -37.57 30.06
C ARG A 525 -21.36 -37.62 29.10
N GLY A 526 -21.39 -38.65 28.25
CA GLY A 526 -22.48 -38.94 27.31
C GLY A 526 -22.23 -38.51 25.87
N GLY A 527 -20.97 -38.42 25.42
CA GLY A 527 -20.62 -38.15 24.02
C GLY A 527 -19.12 -37.93 23.80
N ASP A 528 -18.65 -38.26 22.60
CA ASP A 528 -17.26 -38.19 22.15
C ASP A 528 -17.23 -37.46 20.80
N LEU A 529 -16.35 -36.47 20.62
CA LEU A 529 -16.28 -35.68 19.39
C LEU A 529 -14.85 -35.56 18.86
N MET A 530 -14.71 -35.79 17.55
CA MET A 530 -13.50 -35.57 16.79
C MET A 530 -13.74 -34.51 15.71
N ILE A 531 -12.85 -33.54 15.63
CA ILE A 531 -12.87 -32.51 14.58
C ILE A 531 -11.60 -32.54 13.75
N GLN A 532 -11.77 -32.35 12.44
CA GLN A 532 -10.66 -32.11 11.52
C GLN A 532 -10.92 -30.81 10.78
N VAL A 533 -10.11 -29.79 11.08
CA VAL A 533 -10.29 -28.44 10.54
C VAL A 533 -9.42 -28.24 9.30
N ALA A 534 -10.05 -27.98 8.16
CA ALA A 534 -9.39 -27.35 7.01
C ALA A 534 -9.58 -25.83 7.11
N GLY A 535 -8.88 -25.06 6.28
CA GLY A 535 -8.95 -23.61 6.41
C GLY A 535 -7.76 -22.88 5.80
N GLY A 536 -7.83 -21.56 5.88
CA GLY A 536 -6.81 -20.70 5.31
C GLY A 536 -7.03 -19.22 5.63
N VAL A 537 -6.31 -18.39 4.89
CA VAL A 537 -6.55 -16.95 4.77
C VAL A 537 -6.89 -16.69 3.31
N ARG A 538 -7.87 -15.84 3.02
CA ARG A 538 -8.11 -15.29 1.67
C ARG A 538 -8.42 -13.81 1.77
N CYS A 539 -7.55 -12.98 1.22
CA CYS A 539 -7.77 -11.55 1.05
C CYS A 539 -8.10 -11.23 -0.41
N ASP A 540 -9.26 -10.63 -0.62
CA ASP A 540 -9.76 -10.15 -1.91
C ASP A 540 -10.43 -8.78 -1.66
N VAL A 541 -9.59 -7.80 -1.29
CA VAL A 541 -10.03 -6.43 -0.97
C VAL A 541 -10.59 -5.70 -2.20
N GLY A 542 -10.27 -6.16 -3.41
CA GLY A 542 -10.75 -5.55 -4.65
C GLY A 542 -12.26 -5.67 -4.86
N ALA A 543 -12.96 -6.56 -4.14
CA ALA A 543 -14.43 -6.54 -4.07
C ALA A 543 -14.94 -5.40 -3.19
N VAL A 544 -14.25 -5.10 -2.08
CA VAL A 544 -14.63 -4.04 -1.14
C VAL A 544 -14.36 -2.66 -1.73
N THR A 545 -13.17 -2.45 -2.30
CA THR A 545 -12.74 -1.13 -2.80
C THR A 545 -13.39 -0.71 -4.12
N ARG A 546 -14.02 -1.63 -4.87
CA ARG A 546 -14.76 -1.31 -6.11
C ARG A 546 -16.26 -1.10 -5.90
N ASP A 547 -16.81 -1.56 -4.79
CA ASP A 547 -18.23 -1.43 -4.49
C ASP A 547 -18.47 -0.07 -3.82
N SER A 548 -19.12 0.84 -4.55
CA SER A 548 -19.45 2.19 -4.10
C SER A 548 -20.36 2.22 -2.87
N SER A 549 -21.09 1.14 -2.57
CA SER A 549 -21.92 1.07 -1.35
C SER A 549 -21.11 0.91 -0.07
N ASN A 550 -19.83 0.54 -0.17
CA ASN A 550 -18.91 0.51 0.97
C ASN A 550 -18.26 1.87 1.26
N TYR A 551 -18.53 2.92 0.48
CA TYR A 551 -17.94 4.25 0.70
C TYR A 551 -18.89 5.16 1.46
N SER A 552 -18.37 5.88 2.46
CA SER A 552 -19.10 6.94 3.17
C SER A 552 -18.33 8.25 3.16
N ILE A 553 -19.01 9.33 2.81
CA ILE A 553 -18.42 10.68 2.83
C ILE A 553 -18.32 11.16 4.28
N SER A 554 -17.14 11.67 4.66
CA SER A 554 -16.85 12.27 5.96
C SER A 554 -16.17 13.62 5.77
N SER A 555 -16.89 14.71 6.07
CA SER A 555 -16.40 16.10 5.99
C SER A 555 -15.24 16.36 6.96
N ASP A 556 -15.29 15.70 8.11
CA ASP A 556 -14.44 15.98 9.27
C ASP A 556 -13.12 15.17 9.19
N LEU A 557 -12.96 14.32 8.17
CA LEU A 557 -11.85 13.39 8.00
C LEU A 557 -10.46 14.09 7.95
N HIS A 558 -10.40 15.31 7.40
CA HIS A 558 -9.17 16.11 7.40
C HIS A 558 -8.91 16.80 8.74
N GLU A 559 -9.93 16.99 9.58
CA GLU A 559 -9.82 17.60 10.90
C GLU A 559 -9.38 16.53 11.90
N ASP A 560 -10.00 15.35 11.88
CA ASP A 560 -9.53 14.14 12.58
C ASP A 560 -8.05 13.82 12.30
N ALA A 561 -7.64 13.89 11.02
CA ALA A 561 -6.26 13.64 10.62
C ALA A 561 -5.30 14.78 11.01
N ARG A 562 -5.79 16.02 11.19
CA ARG A 562 -4.97 17.16 11.61
C ARG A 562 -4.78 17.23 13.12
N ASP A 563 -5.80 16.84 13.88
CA ASP A 563 -5.81 16.92 15.34
C ASP A 563 -5.15 15.69 16.00
N ALA A 564 -4.93 14.61 15.25
CA ALA A 564 -4.04 13.52 15.65
C ALA A 564 -2.59 14.02 15.79
N SER A 565 -1.98 13.82 16.95
CA SER A 565 -0.60 14.31 17.23
C SER A 565 0.42 13.73 16.24
N PRO A 566 1.16 14.58 15.49
CA PRO A 566 2.33 14.17 14.73
C PRO A 566 3.47 13.67 15.62
#